data_AF-A0A150J4M9-F1
#
_entry.id   AF-A0A150J4M9-F1
#
_cell.length_a   1.000
_cell.length_b   1.000
_cell.length_c   1.000
_cell.angle_alpha   90.00
_cell.angle_beta   90.00
_cell.angle_gamma   90.00
#
_symmetry.space_group_name_H-M   'P 1'
#
loop_
_entity.id
_entity.type
_entity.pdbx_description
1 polymer ?
#
loop_
_entity_poly.entity_id
_entity_poly.type
_entity_poly.pdbx_seq_one_letter_code
_entity_poly.pdbx_strand_id
1 'polypeptide(L)'
;MGVIRDDLIESLSESVSNLIDTRETVPVSFSGGVDSYITAALVKNYSTPILYTIGNDDSKDLFYSKVASESLESELRIINYSDKDMVEGIKKTIEIIGAENRLDVLIGSTFYLIAKRIYQDDFDICLSGQGADELFFGYDKYRRALLDKKNPFELRNKDVEELSEILNRREYKIFGHFGINFLSPFLDEKVRKISNEIDICENLKGPDDNLRKHVLRDIASSLGAPDEIINRRKKALQYGSGTLEEIRKISKDKGIAPSLNAYLESIKK
;
A
#
# COMPACT_ATOMS: atom_id res chain seq x y z
N MET A 1 -18.04 -8.60 18.29
CA MET A 1 -17.00 -7.77 17.64
C MET A 1 -15.74 -7.60 18.49
N GLY A 2 -15.82 -7.26 19.79
CA GLY A 2 -14.62 -7.05 20.63
C GLY A 2 -13.59 -8.19 20.58
N VAL A 3 -14.02 -9.44 20.82
CA VAL A 3 -13.13 -10.62 20.79
C VAL A 3 -12.42 -10.80 19.43
N ILE A 4 -13.18 -10.84 18.32
CA ILE A 4 -12.60 -11.00 16.97
C ILE A 4 -11.64 -9.84 16.61
N ARG A 5 -11.93 -8.62 17.07
CA ARG A 5 -11.04 -7.47 16.85
C ARG A 5 -9.73 -7.65 17.61
N ASP A 6 -9.80 -8.06 18.86
CA ASP A 6 -8.61 -8.26 19.69
C ASP A 6 -7.78 -9.44 19.16
N ASP A 7 -8.42 -10.54 18.72
CA ASP A 7 -7.77 -11.67 18.04
C ASP A 7 -7.05 -11.21 16.76
N LEU A 8 -7.66 -10.29 15.99
CA LEU A 8 -7.04 -9.72 14.79
C LEU A 8 -5.81 -8.87 15.12
N ILE A 9 -5.87 -8.04 16.17
CA ILE A 9 -4.71 -7.25 16.62
C ILE A 9 -3.58 -8.18 17.06
N GLU A 10 -3.89 -9.20 17.86
CA GLU A 10 -2.93 -10.19 18.33
C GLU A 10 -2.29 -10.93 17.15
N SER A 11 -3.09 -11.41 16.20
CA SER A 11 -2.59 -12.12 15.01
C SER A 11 -1.73 -11.22 14.10
N LEU A 12 -2.11 -9.96 13.90
CA LEU A 12 -1.28 -8.99 13.17
C LEU A 12 0.03 -8.73 13.91
N SER A 13 -0.03 -8.57 15.24
CA SER A 13 1.15 -8.33 16.07
C SER A 13 2.11 -9.52 16.07
N GLU A 14 1.60 -10.76 16.16
CA GLU A 14 2.40 -11.99 16.07
C GLU A 14 3.08 -12.08 14.70
N SER A 15 2.33 -11.80 13.62
CA SER A 15 2.89 -11.76 12.27
C SER A 15 4.01 -10.72 12.15
N VAL A 16 3.80 -9.49 12.64
CA VAL A 16 4.83 -8.45 12.65
C VAL A 16 6.08 -8.92 13.42
N SER A 17 5.92 -9.48 14.62
CA SER A 17 7.05 -10.00 15.41
C SER A 17 7.86 -11.05 14.62
N ASN A 18 7.18 -11.96 13.92
CA ASN A 18 7.84 -13.00 13.11
C ASN A 18 8.56 -12.41 11.87
N LEU A 19 7.99 -11.39 11.23
CA LEU A 19 8.56 -10.75 10.04
C LEU A 19 9.79 -9.88 10.36
N ILE A 20 9.82 -9.26 11.54
CA ILE A 20 10.94 -8.44 12.01
C ILE A 20 12.15 -9.32 12.33
N ASP A 21 11.91 -10.50 12.91
CA ASP A 21 12.93 -11.41 13.44
C ASP A 21 13.83 -10.68 14.46
N THR A 22 15.10 -10.42 14.14
CA THR A 22 16.09 -9.84 15.05
C THR A 22 16.48 -8.39 14.72
N ARG A 23 15.77 -7.75 13.78
CA ARG A 23 16.13 -6.41 13.28
C ARG A 23 15.71 -5.29 14.22
N GLU A 24 16.67 -4.46 14.63
CA GLU A 24 16.44 -3.29 15.51
C GLU A 24 15.73 -2.12 14.81
N THR A 25 15.90 -2.02 13.49
CA THR A 25 15.28 -0.99 12.65
C THR A 25 14.63 -1.63 11.43
N VAL A 26 13.40 -1.24 11.11
CA VAL A 26 12.61 -1.87 10.05
C VAL A 26 12.00 -0.81 9.12
N PRO A 27 12.33 -0.84 7.82
CA PRO A 27 11.70 0.05 6.85
C PRO A 27 10.26 -0.39 6.57
N VAL A 28 9.34 0.58 6.60
CA VAL A 28 7.93 0.39 6.28
C VAL A 28 7.59 1.24 5.06
N SER A 29 7.13 0.62 3.97
CA SER A 29 6.51 1.32 2.85
C SER A 29 5.21 1.97 3.31
N PHE A 30 5.21 3.30 3.37
CA PHE A 30 4.26 4.06 4.16
C PHE A 30 3.51 5.09 3.31
N SER A 31 2.19 4.96 3.26
CA SER A 31 1.32 5.88 2.49
C SER A 31 0.58 6.90 3.38
N GLY A 32 0.71 6.78 4.71
CA GLY A 32 -0.12 7.51 5.67
C GLY A 32 -1.59 7.06 5.69
N GLY A 33 -1.88 5.87 5.18
CA GLY A 33 -3.21 5.24 5.28
C GLY A 33 -3.31 4.35 6.52
N VAL A 34 -4.53 3.92 6.86
CA VAL A 34 -4.78 3.05 8.03
C VAL A 34 -4.00 1.74 7.97
N ASP A 35 -3.83 1.15 6.79
CA ASP A 35 -3.15 -0.14 6.63
C ASP A 35 -1.67 -0.03 7.00
N SER A 36 -0.96 0.95 6.41
CA SER A 36 0.44 1.19 6.72
C SER A 36 0.65 1.75 8.13
N TYR A 37 -0.33 2.50 8.66
CA TYR A 37 -0.31 2.98 10.04
C TYR A 37 -0.33 1.81 11.03
N ILE A 38 -1.26 0.86 10.86
CA ILE A 38 -1.34 -0.34 11.71
C ILE A 38 -0.03 -1.12 11.64
N THR A 39 0.50 -1.37 10.45
CA THR A 39 1.80 -2.04 10.29
C THR A 39 2.89 -1.31 11.08
N ALA A 40 3.05 0.00 10.90
CA ALA A 40 4.08 0.77 11.60
C ALA A 40 3.88 0.81 13.12
N ALA A 41 2.64 0.99 13.59
CA ALA A 41 2.31 1.00 15.01
C ALA A 41 2.64 -0.34 15.68
N LEU A 42 2.36 -1.46 15.01
CA LEU A 42 2.70 -2.79 15.53
C LEU A 42 4.21 -3.06 15.48
N VAL A 43 4.93 -2.53 14.48
CA VAL A 43 6.40 -2.63 14.43
C VAL A 43 7.03 -1.99 15.66
N LYS A 44 6.51 -0.86 16.16
CA LYS A 44 7.01 -0.18 17.38
C LYS A 44 7.06 -1.06 18.63
N ASN A 45 6.26 -2.12 18.69
CA ASN A 45 6.26 -3.04 19.83
C ASN A 45 7.51 -3.92 19.88
N TYR A 46 8.23 -4.07 18.76
CA TYR A 46 9.33 -5.03 18.60
C TYR A 46 10.59 -4.42 17.99
N SER A 47 10.49 -3.28 17.30
CA SER A 47 11.57 -2.66 16.53
C SER A 47 11.32 -1.16 16.31
N THR A 48 12.28 -0.45 15.73
CA THR A 48 12.14 0.96 15.35
C THR A 48 11.69 1.07 13.89
N PRO A 49 10.46 1.51 13.59
CA PRO A 49 10.04 1.69 12.20
C PRO A 49 10.65 2.95 11.59
N ILE A 50 11.12 2.83 10.35
CA ILE A 50 11.41 3.99 9.47
C ILE A 50 10.37 4.01 8.36
N LEU A 51 9.65 5.12 8.26
CA LEU A 51 8.52 5.27 7.35
C LEU A 51 9.02 5.82 6.01
N TYR A 52 8.86 5.05 4.92
CA TYR A 52 9.25 5.47 3.58
C TYR A 52 8.02 5.91 2.79
N THR A 53 7.91 7.21 2.52
CA THR A 53 6.81 7.78 1.73
C THR A 53 7.34 8.42 0.46
N ILE A 54 6.79 8.01 -0.69
CA ILE A 54 7.08 8.62 -1.98
C ILE A 54 6.02 9.65 -2.35
N GLY A 55 6.47 10.83 -2.76
CA GLY A 55 5.60 11.93 -3.15
C GLY A 55 6.35 13.24 -3.22
N ASN A 56 5.76 14.22 -3.92
CA ASN A 56 6.23 15.60 -3.97
C ASN A 56 5.36 16.47 -3.04
N ASP A 57 5.66 17.77 -2.92
CA ASP A 57 5.04 18.66 -1.92
C ASP A 57 3.50 18.67 -1.94
N ASP A 58 2.88 18.52 -3.11
CA ASP A 58 1.42 18.52 -3.28
C ASP A 58 0.77 17.12 -3.12
N SER A 59 1.58 16.08 -2.88
CA SER A 59 1.09 14.70 -2.80
C SER A 59 0.32 14.46 -1.51
N LYS A 60 -0.89 13.91 -1.64
CA LYS A 60 -1.75 13.62 -0.48
C LYS A 60 -1.11 12.64 0.48
N ASP A 61 -0.44 11.60 -0.03
CA ASP A 61 0.24 10.61 0.82
C ASP A 61 1.28 11.29 1.71
N LEU A 62 2.03 12.28 1.19
CA LEU A 62 3.02 13.02 1.96
C LEU A 62 2.39 13.79 3.14
N PHE A 63 1.28 14.48 2.92
CA PHE A 63 0.55 15.19 3.99
C PHE A 63 0.16 14.23 5.12
N TYR A 64 -0.52 13.12 4.80
CA TYR A 64 -0.98 12.17 5.81
C TYR A 64 0.17 11.40 6.44
N SER A 65 1.25 11.13 5.70
CA SER A 65 2.43 10.49 6.26
C SER A 65 3.11 11.36 7.31
N LYS A 66 3.18 12.69 7.10
CA LYS A 66 3.69 13.63 8.13
C LYS A 66 2.85 13.56 9.40
N VAL A 67 1.52 13.71 9.29
CA VAL A 67 0.58 13.62 10.43
C VAL A 67 0.72 12.28 11.17
N ALA A 68 0.75 11.18 10.43
CA ALA A 68 0.90 9.85 11.03
C ALA A 68 2.27 9.65 11.68
N SER A 69 3.35 10.15 11.07
CA SER A 69 4.71 10.02 11.62
C SER A 69 4.89 10.76 12.94
N GLU A 70 4.24 11.92 13.10
CA GLU A 70 4.23 12.67 14.36
C GLU A 70 3.52 11.86 15.46
N SER A 71 2.34 11.32 15.15
CA SER A 71 1.58 10.48 16.09
C SER A 71 2.31 9.17 16.44
N LEU A 72 3.05 8.60 15.49
CA LEU A 72 3.85 7.39 15.68
C LEU A 72 5.21 7.70 16.31
N GLU A 73 5.62 8.96 16.46
CA GLU A 73 6.97 9.36 16.89
C GLU A 73 8.07 8.58 16.15
N SER A 74 7.92 8.45 14.83
CA SER A 74 8.77 7.59 13.98
C SER A 74 9.43 8.40 12.89
N GLU A 75 10.65 8.02 12.50
CA GLU A 75 11.37 8.71 11.43
C GLU A 75 10.62 8.59 10.10
N LEU A 76 10.34 9.73 9.45
CA LEU A 76 9.76 9.79 8.11
C LEU A 76 10.82 10.14 7.08
N ARG A 77 11.09 9.21 6.16
CA ARG A 77 11.94 9.41 4.98
C ARG A 77 11.09 9.66 3.75
N ILE A 78 11.20 10.87 3.22
CA ILE A 78 10.46 11.31 2.04
C ILE A 78 11.30 11.02 0.78
N ILE A 79 10.71 10.31 -0.16
CA ILE A 79 11.28 10.01 -1.47
C ILE A 79 10.66 10.99 -2.46
N ASN A 80 11.35 12.10 -2.69
CA ASN A 80 11.02 13.01 -3.79
C ASN A 80 11.48 12.40 -5.11
N TYR A 81 10.81 12.73 -6.20
CA TYR A 81 11.18 12.28 -7.54
C TYR A 81 11.11 13.42 -8.55
N SER A 82 12.09 13.45 -9.44
CA SER A 82 12.06 14.28 -10.64
C SER A 82 11.43 13.53 -11.82
N ASP A 83 11.13 14.26 -12.90
CA ASP A 83 10.71 13.67 -14.17
C ASP A 83 11.70 12.59 -14.66
N LYS A 84 13.01 12.79 -14.42
CA LYS A 84 14.05 11.82 -14.79
C LYS A 84 13.97 10.55 -13.95
N ASP A 85 13.75 10.68 -12.65
CA ASP A 85 13.61 9.52 -11.75
C ASP A 85 12.37 8.71 -12.13
N MET A 86 11.26 9.38 -12.50
CA MET A 86 10.06 8.70 -12.97
C MET A 86 10.28 7.96 -14.30
N VAL A 87 10.96 8.59 -15.26
CA VAL A 87 11.31 7.94 -16.54
C VAL A 87 12.21 6.73 -16.30
N GLU A 88 13.24 6.86 -15.45
CA GLU A 88 14.14 5.76 -15.09
C GLU A 88 13.37 4.64 -14.39
N GLY A 89 12.54 4.97 -13.41
CA GLY A 89 11.73 4.01 -12.66
C GLY A 89 10.78 3.22 -13.56
N ILE A 90 10.14 3.86 -14.54
CA ILE A 90 9.32 3.17 -15.55
C ILE A 90 10.17 2.23 -16.39
N LYS A 91 11.29 2.72 -16.93
CA LYS A 91 12.18 1.91 -17.77
C LYS A 91 12.68 0.67 -17.02
N LYS A 92 13.16 0.86 -15.79
CA LYS A 92 13.66 -0.22 -14.94
C LYS A 92 12.57 -1.19 -14.53
N THR A 93 11.37 -0.68 -14.25
CA THR A 93 10.21 -1.55 -13.99
C THR A 93 9.90 -2.43 -15.18
N ILE A 94 9.88 -1.88 -16.40
CA ILE A 94 9.66 -2.66 -17.62
C ILE A 94 10.74 -3.74 -17.82
N GLU A 95 12.00 -3.41 -17.53
CA GLU A 95 13.11 -4.39 -17.56
C GLU A 95 12.89 -5.55 -16.57
N ILE A 96 12.27 -5.29 -15.41
CA ILE A 96 12.08 -6.29 -14.33
C ILE A 96 10.81 -7.12 -14.52
N ILE A 97 9.67 -6.49 -14.84
CA ILE A 97 8.35 -7.15 -14.85
C ILE A 97 7.73 -7.26 -16.25
N GLY A 98 8.35 -6.68 -17.27
CA GLY A 98 7.77 -6.54 -18.61
C GLY A 98 6.80 -5.36 -18.74
N ALA A 99 6.19 -5.23 -19.92
CA ALA A 99 5.28 -4.13 -20.27
C ALA A 99 3.86 -4.59 -20.66
N GLU A 100 3.50 -5.83 -20.32
CA GLU A 100 2.22 -6.45 -20.67
C GLU A 100 1.06 -5.74 -19.98
N ASN A 101 1.19 -5.49 -18.67
CA ASN A 101 0.21 -4.80 -17.87
C ASN A 101 0.69 -3.37 -17.53
N ARG A 102 0.01 -2.38 -18.09
CA ARG A 102 0.34 -0.96 -17.92
C ARG A 102 0.15 -0.49 -16.47
N LEU A 103 -0.89 -0.96 -15.79
CA LEU A 103 -1.13 -0.60 -14.39
C LEU A 103 -0.03 -1.15 -13.49
N ASP A 104 0.45 -2.37 -13.76
CA ASP A 104 1.58 -2.95 -13.04
C ASP A 104 2.86 -2.17 -13.27
N VAL A 105 3.13 -1.69 -14.49
CA VAL A 105 4.29 -0.81 -14.76
C VAL A 105 4.19 0.50 -13.97
N LEU A 106 3.00 1.11 -13.88
CA LEU A 106 2.82 2.34 -13.12
C LEU A 106 3.04 2.14 -11.63
N ILE A 107 2.35 1.17 -11.02
CA ILE A 107 2.49 0.86 -9.59
C ILE A 107 3.93 0.39 -9.31
N GLY A 108 4.47 -0.44 -10.19
CA GLY A 108 5.82 -0.95 -10.12
C GLY A 108 6.88 0.13 -10.17
N SER A 109 6.72 1.17 -11.02
CA SER A 109 7.65 2.30 -11.05
C SER A 109 7.71 3.05 -9.72
N THR A 110 6.58 3.12 -9.02
CA THR A 110 6.51 3.72 -7.68
C THR A 110 7.23 2.84 -6.66
N PHE A 111 6.97 1.52 -6.68
CA PHE A 111 7.68 0.57 -5.81
C PHE A 111 9.17 0.46 -6.11
N TYR A 112 9.59 0.61 -7.36
CA TYR A 112 11.00 0.59 -7.75
C TYR A 112 11.76 1.74 -7.07
N LEU A 113 11.18 2.95 -7.07
CA LEU A 113 11.79 4.10 -6.39
C LEU A 113 11.83 3.93 -4.87
N ILE A 114 10.79 3.32 -4.28
CA ILE A 114 10.77 2.96 -2.85
C ILE A 114 11.87 1.94 -2.54
N ALA A 115 11.92 0.82 -3.28
CA ALA A 115 12.91 -0.24 -3.09
C ALA A 115 14.34 0.27 -3.29
N LYS A 116 14.58 1.10 -4.32
CA LYS A 116 15.88 1.74 -4.57
C LYS A 116 16.35 2.56 -3.38
N ARG A 117 15.46 3.34 -2.76
CA ARG A 117 15.80 4.15 -1.58
C ARG A 117 16.07 3.28 -0.35
N ILE A 118 15.23 2.28 -0.09
CA ILE A 118 15.42 1.34 1.04
C ILE A 118 16.75 0.59 0.92
N TYR A 119 17.09 0.14 -0.29
CA TYR A 119 18.37 -0.50 -0.57
C TYR A 119 19.56 0.44 -0.35
N GLN A 120 19.45 1.71 -0.75
CA GLN A 120 20.50 2.72 -0.52
C GLN A 120 20.72 3.04 0.97
N ASP A 121 19.75 2.71 1.82
CA ASP A 121 19.85 2.84 3.27
C ASP A 121 20.27 1.50 3.93
N ASP A 122 20.80 0.56 3.13
CA ASP A 122 21.35 -0.74 3.56
C ASP A 122 20.35 -1.69 4.25
N PHE A 123 19.07 -1.60 3.88
CA PHE A 123 18.04 -2.53 4.36
C PHE A 123 17.76 -3.66 3.37
N ASP A 124 17.49 -4.86 3.91
CA ASP A 124 17.22 -6.10 3.19
C ASP A 124 15.76 -6.59 3.30
N ILE A 125 14.91 -5.83 3.98
CA ILE A 125 13.47 -6.10 4.11
C ILE A 125 12.66 -4.83 3.86
N CYS A 126 11.35 -4.96 3.65
CA CYS A 126 10.40 -3.86 3.60
C CYS A 126 9.03 -4.37 4.05
N LEU A 127 8.53 -3.86 5.18
CA LEU A 127 7.16 -4.14 5.62
C LEU A 127 6.17 -3.19 4.94
N SER A 128 4.94 -3.64 4.74
CA SER A 128 3.88 -2.86 4.11
C SER A 128 2.50 -3.17 4.69
N GLY A 129 1.47 -2.44 4.25
CA GLY A 129 0.06 -2.75 4.52
C GLY A 129 -0.60 -3.59 3.41
N GLN A 130 0.17 -4.23 2.54
CA GLN A 130 -0.33 -4.89 1.34
C GLN A 130 -1.22 -6.09 1.68
N GLY A 131 -2.35 -6.24 0.98
CA GLY A 131 -3.37 -7.27 1.26
C GLY A 131 -4.52 -6.78 2.15
N ALA A 132 -4.37 -5.66 2.86
CA ALA A 132 -5.42 -5.13 3.73
C ALA A 132 -6.68 -4.72 2.94
N ASP A 133 -6.51 -4.14 1.75
CA ASP A 133 -7.66 -3.72 0.91
C ASP A 133 -8.47 -4.91 0.41
N GLU A 134 -7.82 -6.00 -0.01
CA GLU A 134 -8.47 -7.24 -0.41
C GLU A 134 -9.16 -7.89 0.79
N LEU A 135 -8.47 -8.04 1.92
CA LEU A 135 -9.01 -8.77 3.07
C LEU A 135 -10.19 -8.04 3.74
N PHE A 136 -10.14 -6.72 3.83
CA PHE A 136 -11.06 -5.90 4.64
C PHE A 136 -11.95 -4.99 3.81
N PHE A 137 -12.22 -5.35 2.55
CA PHE A 137 -13.13 -4.63 1.66
C PHE A 137 -12.75 -3.15 1.40
N GLY A 138 -11.46 -2.88 1.22
CA GLY A 138 -10.93 -1.55 0.98
C GLY A 138 -11.17 -0.96 -0.41
N TYR A 139 -11.43 -1.78 -1.44
CA TYR A 139 -11.67 -1.27 -2.79
C TYR A 139 -13.08 -0.70 -2.98
N ASP A 140 -13.15 0.40 -3.75
CA ASP A 140 -14.39 1.09 -4.12
C ASP A 140 -15.41 0.10 -4.76
N LYS A 141 -14.92 -0.85 -5.58
CA LYS A 141 -15.77 -1.83 -6.27
C LYS A 141 -16.64 -2.68 -5.33
N TYR A 142 -16.23 -2.90 -4.09
CA TYR A 142 -17.00 -3.73 -3.16
C TYR A 142 -18.29 -3.04 -2.69
N ARG A 143 -18.24 -1.75 -2.31
CA ARG A 143 -19.47 -1.01 -2.00
C ARG A 143 -20.32 -0.78 -3.26
N ARG A 144 -19.73 -0.66 -4.45
CA ARG A 144 -20.51 -0.59 -5.71
C ARG A 144 -21.24 -1.88 -6.01
N ALA A 145 -20.68 -3.03 -5.64
CA ALA A 145 -21.39 -4.29 -5.77
C ALA A 145 -22.71 -4.29 -4.97
N LEU A 146 -22.74 -3.65 -3.79
CA LEU A 146 -23.99 -3.46 -3.04
C LEU A 146 -25.01 -2.61 -3.82
N LEU A 147 -24.58 -1.53 -4.48
CA LEU A 147 -25.45 -0.73 -5.37
C LEU A 147 -26.02 -1.57 -6.52
N ASP A 148 -25.17 -2.36 -7.14
CA ASP A 148 -25.51 -3.22 -8.27
C ASP A 148 -26.30 -4.49 -7.85
N LYS A 149 -26.64 -4.64 -6.56
CA LYS A 149 -27.25 -5.86 -5.99
C LYS A 149 -26.44 -7.14 -6.26
N LYS A 150 -25.11 -7.01 -6.36
CA LYS A 150 -24.15 -8.10 -6.47
C LYS A 150 -23.56 -8.42 -5.09
N ASN A 151 -23.01 -9.63 -4.95
CA ASN A 151 -22.37 -10.06 -3.72
C ASN A 151 -20.92 -9.52 -3.65
N PRO A 152 -20.58 -8.61 -2.70
CA PRO A 152 -19.21 -8.13 -2.56
C PRO A 152 -18.22 -9.20 -2.12
N PHE A 153 -18.68 -10.27 -1.44
CA PHE A 153 -17.81 -11.39 -1.03
C PHE A 153 -17.21 -12.12 -2.23
N GLU A 154 -17.98 -12.31 -3.31
CA GLU A 154 -17.47 -12.98 -4.51
C GLU A 154 -16.32 -12.19 -5.15
N LEU A 155 -16.49 -10.86 -5.27
CA LEU A 155 -15.44 -9.98 -5.76
C LEU A 155 -14.22 -9.98 -4.85
N ARG A 156 -14.46 -9.92 -3.53
CA ARG A 156 -13.40 -9.91 -2.53
C ARG A 156 -12.61 -11.22 -2.52
N ASN A 157 -13.28 -12.36 -2.54
CA ASN A 157 -12.62 -13.67 -2.55
C ASN A 157 -11.78 -13.87 -3.82
N LYS A 158 -12.32 -13.45 -4.98
CA LYS A 158 -11.55 -13.44 -6.22
C LYS A 158 -10.27 -12.59 -6.11
N ASP A 159 -10.35 -11.40 -5.53
CA ASP A 159 -9.16 -10.56 -5.35
C ASP A 159 -8.13 -11.16 -4.39
N VAL A 160 -8.60 -11.80 -3.31
CA VAL A 160 -7.74 -12.51 -2.36
C VAL A 160 -7.03 -13.69 -3.02
N GLU A 161 -7.71 -14.43 -3.90
CA GLU A 161 -7.12 -15.51 -4.68
C GLU A 161 -6.07 -14.99 -5.69
N GLU A 162 -6.35 -13.88 -6.35
CA GLU A 162 -5.44 -13.25 -7.34
C GLU A 162 -4.25 -12.53 -6.68
N LEU A 163 -4.34 -12.19 -5.38
CA LEU A 163 -3.34 -11.38 -4.67
C LEU A 163 -1.93 -11.96 -4.78
N SER A 164 -1.76 -13.27 -4.58
CA SER A 164 -0.44 -13.92 -4.66
C SER A 164 0.17 -13.78 -6.06
N GLU A 165 -0.63 -13.92 -7.11
CA GLU A 165 -0.16 -13.74 -8.48
C GLU A 165 0.25 -12.28 -8.74
N ILE A 166 -0.53 -11.32 -8.23
CA ILE A 166 -0.23 -9.88 -8.33
C ILE A 166 1.10 -9.55 -7.63
N LEU A 167 1.35 -10.08 -6.44
CA LEU A 167 2.61 -9.85 -5.72
C LEU A 167 3.80 -10.48 -6.45
N ASN A 168 3.64 -11.73 -6.92
CA ASN A 168 4.68 -12.44 -7.66
C ASN A 168 5.02 -11.78 -8.99
N ARG A 169 4.05 -11.16 -9.67
CA ARG A 169 4.31 -10.50 -10.95
C ARG A 169 4.90 -9.10 -10.80
N ARG A 170 4.74 -8.43 -9.64
CA ARG A 170 5.13 -7.02 -9.45
C ARG A 170 6.00 -6.78 -8.21
N GLU A 171 5.43 -6.76 -7.01
CA GLU A 171 6.13 -6.37 -5.78
C GLU A 171 7.36 -7.25 -5.52
N TYR A 172 7.20 -8.57 -5.51
CA TYR A 172 8.31 -9.48 -5.20
C TYR A 172 9.44 -9.41 -6.23
N LYS A 173 9.12 -9.24 -7.52
CA LYS A 173 10.15 -9.04 -8.55
C LYS A 173 10.91 -7.73 -8.38
N ILE A 174 10.19 -6.65 -8.06
CA ILE A 174 10.78 -5.30 -7.94
C ILE A 174 11.65 -5.21 -6.69
N PHE A 175 11.14 -5.60 -5.52
CA PHE A 175 11.94 -5.58 -4.29
C PHE A 175 13.06 -6.62 -4.33
N GLY A 176 12.78 -7.82 -4.86
CA GLY A 176 13.78 -8.88 -5.04
C GLY A 176 14.93 -8.49 -5.98
N HIS A 177 14.71 -7.60 -6.96
CA HIS A 177 15.79 -7.03 -7.78
C HIS A 177 16.88 -6.31 -6.95
N PHE A 178 16.50 -5.76 -5.79
CA PHE A 178 17.39 -5.11 -4.83
C PHE A 178 17.83 -6.04 -3.68
N GLY A 179 17.45 -7.32 -3.72
CA GLY A 179 17.68 -8.23 -2.59
C GLY A 179 16.81 -7.93 -1.37
N ILE A 180 15.72 -7.18 -1.53
CA ILE A 180 14.81 -6.81 -0.43
C ILE A 180 13.64 -7.80 -0.35
N ASN A 181 13.42 -8.36 0.84
CA ASN A 181 12.21 -9.15 1.11
C ASN A 181 11.03 -8.21 1.39
N PHE A 182 10.07 -8.17 0.47
CA PHE A 182 8.83 -7.41 0.64
C PHE A 182 7.81 -8.23 1.42
N LEU A 183 7.36 -7.71 2.57
CA LEU A 183 6.58 -8.43 3.56
C LEU A 183 5.35 -7.61 3.98
N SER A 184 4.32 -8.28 4.47
CA SER A 184 3.14 -7.64 5.04
C SER A 184 2.47 -8.56 6.06
N PRO A 185 2.13 -8.07 7.26
CA PRO A 185 1.43 -8.87 8.25
C PRO A 185 0.01 -9.24 7.81
N PHE A 186 -0.58 -8.50 6.86
CA PHE A 186 -1.88 -8.82 6.29
C PHE A 186 -1.86 -10.05 5.37
N LEU A 187 -0.68 -10.55 4.99
CA LEU A 187 -0.56 -11.76 4.17
C LEU A 187 -0.49 -13.05 5.02
N ASP A 188 -0.47 -12.91 6.34
CA ASP A 188 -0.47 -14.03 7.27
C ASP A 188 -1.76 -14.87 7.19
N GLU A 189 -1.62 -16.18 7.27
CA GLU A 189 -2.74 -17.10 7.14
C GLU A 189 -3.76 -16.96 8.29
N LYS A 190 -3.31 -16.70 9.52
CA LYS A 190 -4.20 -16.47 10.67
C LYS A 190 -4.97 -15.18 10.48
N VAL A 191 -4.31 -14.11 10.04
CA VAL A 191 -4.97 -12.83 9.71
C VAL A 191 -6.00 -13.02 8.60
N ARG A 192 -5.66 -13.75 7.54
CA ARG A 192 -6.59 -14.10 6.46
C ARG A 192 -7.79 -14.88 6.99
N LYS A 193 -7.57 -15.88 7.85
CA LYS A 193 -8.64 -16.70 8.45
C LYS A 193 -9.60 -15.83 9.26
N ILE A 194 -9.08 -15.00 10.16
CA ILE A 194 -9.89 -14.08 10.98
C ILE A 194 -10.66 -13.11 10.09
N SER A 195 -10.04 -12.59 9.02
CA SER A 195 -10.71 -11.68 8.08
C SER A 195 -11.93 -12.30 7.39
N ASN A 196 -11.97 -13.63 7.21
CA ASN A 196 -13.10 -14.35 6.64
C ASN A 196 -14.24 -14.58 7.63
N GLU A 197 -13.97 -14.48 8.93
CA GLU A 197 -14.95 -14.65 10.01
C GLU A 197 -15.66 -13.32 10.36
N ILE A 198 -15.10 -12.20 9.92
CA ILE A 198 -15.69 -10.87 10.11
C ILE A 198 -16.89 -10.68 9.19
N ASP A 199 -18.04 -10.31 9.77
CA ASP A 199 -19.22 -9.94 8.99
C ASP A 199 -18.91 -8.72 8.10
N ILE A 200 -19.36 -8.78 6.85
CA ILE A 200 -19.18 -7.69 5.88
C ILE A 200 -19.67 -6.35 6.40
N CYS A 201 -20.75 -6.32 7.19
CA CYS A 201 -21.29 -5.07 7.74
C CYS A 201 -20.32 -4.37 8.69
N GLU A 202 -19.29 -5.06 9.18
CA GLU A 202 -18.22 -4.47 9.99
C GLU A 202 -17.11 -3.83 9.14
N ASN A 203 -17.02 -4.16 7.85
CA ASN A 203 -16.07 -3.52 6.94
C ASN A 203 -16.74 -2.54 5.96
N LEU A 204 -18.02 -2.77 5.62
CA LEU A 204 -18.80 -1.97 4.67
C LEU A 204 -20.19 -1.68 5.25
N LYS A 205 -20.45 -0.42 5.60
CA LYS A 205 -21.74 -0.01 6.20
C LYS A 205 -22.87 0.18 5.17
N GLY A 206 -22.53 0.21 3.88
CA GLY A 206 -23.51 0.34 2.81
C GLY A 206 -22.90 0.83 1.49
N PRO A 207 -23.74 1.05 0.47
CA PRO A 207 -23.29 1.51 -0.84
C PRO A 207 -22.63 2.90 -0.84
N ASP A 208 -23.08 3.79 0.05
CA ASP A 208 -22.57 5.17 0.17
C ASP A 208 -21.37 5.30 1.11
N ASP A 209 -20.89 4.17 1.65
CA ASP A 209 -19.76 4.11 2.56
C ASP A 209 -18.44 4.38 1.84
N ASN A 210 -18.08 5.67 1.74
CA ASN A 210 -16.82 6.07 1.11
C ASN A 210 -15.58 5.77 1.97
N LEU A 211 -15.79 5.42 3.24
CA LEU A 211 -14.73 5.22 4.21
C LEU A 211 -14.19 3.78 4.10
N ARG A 212 -15.06 2.77 4.24
CA ARG A 212 -14.73 1.31 4.18
C ARG A 212 -13.70 0.90 5.24
N LYS A 213 -13.46 -0.42 5.40
CA LYS A 213 -12.45 -0.97 6.33
C LYS A 213 -12.67 -0.50 7.78
N HIS A 214 -13.93 -0.44 8.24
CA HIS A 214 -14.22 0.12 9.57
C HIS A 214 -13.50 -0.65 10.68
N VAL A 215 -13.40 -1.99 10.60
CA VAL A 215 -12.58 -2.77 11.55
C VAL A 215 -11.14 -2.27 11.62
N LEU A 216 -10.47 -2.04 10.48
CA LEU A 216 -9.09 -1.54 10.49
C LEU A 216 -9.01 -0.10 10.99
N ARG A 217 -10.04 0.72 10.78
CA ARG A 217 -10.09 2.10 11.31
C ARG A 217 -10.24 2.11 12.83
N ASP A 218 -11.08 1.23 13.36
CA ASP A 218 -11.24 1.04 14.80
C ASP A 218 -9.92 0.54 15.42
N ILE A 219 -9.23 -0.40 14.77
CA ILE A 219 -7.91 -0.87 15.20
C ILE A 219 -6.90 0.27 15.16
N ALA A 220 -6.80 1.01 14.05
CA ALA A 220 -5.89 2.15 13.93
C ALA A 220 -6.16 3.19 15.02
N SER A 221 -7.42 3.49 15.32
CA SER A 221 -7.82 4.37 16.42
C SER A 221 -7.34 3.85 17.79
N SER A 222 -7.51 2.54 18.06
CA SER A 222 -7.01 1.92 19.30
C SER A 222 -5.48 1.93 19.42
N LEU A 223 -4.77 1.97 18.28
CA LEU A 223 -3.32 2.12 18.18
C LEU A 223 -2.87 3.60 18.13
N GLY A 224 -3.77 4.53 18.45
CA GLY A 224 -3.48 5.95 18.58
C GLY A 224 -3.45 6.74 17.27
N ALA A 225 -3.99 6.22 16.16
CA ALA A 225 -4.09 6.98 14.92
C ALA A 225 -4.93 8.24 15.13
N PRO A 226 -4.52 9.40 14.59
CA PRO A 226 -5.31 10.62 14.69
C PRO A 226 -6.49 10.59 13.70
N ASP A 227 -7.49 11.44 13.95
CA ASP A 227 -8.75 11.48 13.19
C ASP A 227 -8.52 11.73 11.69
N GLU A 228 -7.47 12.47 11.33
CA GLU A 228 -7.06 12.71 9.95
C GLU A 228 -6.76 11.40 9.21
N ILE A 229 -6.20 10.40 9.90
CA ILE A 229 -5.87 9.08 9.35
C ILE A 229 -7.09 8.17 9.40
N ILE A 230 -7.81 8.16 10.53
CA ILE A 230 -9.01 7.33 10.73
C ILE A 230 -10.11 7.70 9.73
N ASN A 231 -10.29 8.98 9.41
CA ASN A 231 -11.33 9.47 8.51
C ASN A 231 -10.84 9.63 7.05
N ARG A 232 -9.58 9.29 6.78
CA ARG A 232 -9.00 9.36 5.44
C ARG A 232 -9.68 8.37 4.49
N ARG A 233 -10.25 8.88 3.40
CA ARG A 233 -10.73 8.03 2.29
C ARG A 233 -9.57 7.31 1.62
N LYS A 234 -9.73 6.00 1.36
CA LYS A 234 -8.72 5.21 0.62
C LYS A 234 -8.48 5.80 -0.76
N LYS A 235 -7.21 6.01 -1.09
CA LYS A 235 -6.71 6.42 -2.40
C LYS A 235 -5.67 5.39 -2.85
N ALA A 236 -5.68 5.00 -4.12
CA ALA A 236 -4.68 4.03 -4.61
C ALA A 236 -3.32 4.71 -4.79
N LEU A 237 -2.24 3.93 -4.62
CA LEU A 237 -0.86 4.41 -4.52
C LEU A 237 -0.49 5.42 -5.61
N GLN A 238 -0.76 5.09 -6.88
CA GLN A 238 -0.43 5.93 -8.03
C GLN A 238 -1.10 7.31 -8.04
N TYR A 239 -2.21 7.46 -7.33
CA TYR A 239 -2.86 8.76 -7.14
C TYR A 239 -2.48 9.42 -5.81
N GLY A 240 -2.17 8.62 -4.78
CA GLY A 240 -1.76 9.11 -3.47
C GLY A 240 -0.39 9.78 -3.51
N SER A 241 0.56 9.12 -4.16
CA SER A 241 1.94 9.58 -4.35
C SER A 241 2.06 10.69 -5.39
N GLY A 242 1.08 10.83 -6.30
CA GLY A 242 1.13 11.79 -7.41
C GLY A 242 1.84 11.27 -8.66
N THR A 243 2.30 10.01 -8.68
CA THR A 243 3.09 9.48 -9.80
C THR A 243 2.31 9.40 -11.12
N LEU A 244 0.99 9.14 -11.07
CA LEU A 244 0.16 9.20 -12.27
C LEU A 244 0.05 10.62 -12.84
N GLU A 245 -0.06 11.64 -11.98
CA GLU A 245 -0.16 13.03 -12.41
C GLU A 245 1.17 13.49 -13.03
N GLU A 246 2.30 13.08 -12.45
CA GLU A 246 3.62 13.33 -13.01
C GLU A 246 3.77 12.72 -14.41
N ILE A 247 3.36 11.45 -14.59
CA ILE A 247 3.44 10.82 -15.91
C ILE A 247 2.56 11.52 -16.94
N ARG A 248 1.39 12.03 -16.54
CA ARG A 248 0.54 12.83 -17.42
C ARG A 248 1.19 14.15 -17.81
N LYS A 249 1.89 14.80 -16.88
CA LYS A 249 2.70 16.00 -17.13
C LYS A 249 3.82 15.69 -18.13
N ILE A 250 4.63 14.66 -17.88
CA ILE A 250 5.72 14.23 -18.78
C ILE A 250 5.18 13.92 -20.19
N SER A 251 4.05 13.23 -20.30
CA SER A 251 3.39 12.98 -21.59
C SER A 251 3.03 14.27 -22.32
N LYS A 252 2.45 15.23 -21.61
CA LYS A 252 2.08 16.53 -22.19
C LYS A 252 3.31 17.29 -22.68
N ASP A 253 4.39 17.30 -21.90
CA ASP A 253 5.64 17.99 -22.23
C ASP A 253 6.34 17.37 -23.45
N LYS A 254 6.14 16.06 -23.69
CA LYS A 254 6.57 15.36 -24.91
C LYS A 254 5.63 15.54 -26.10
N GLY A 255 4.56 16.32 -25.97
CA GLY A 255 3.59 16.55 -27.04
C GLY A 255 2.69 15.33 -27.37
N ILE A 256 2.56 14.38 -26.44
CA ILE A 256 1.67 13.21 -26.58
C ILE A 256 0.47 13.32 -25.64
N ALA A 257 -0.56 12.49 -25.85
CA ALA A 257 -1.77 12.53 -25.02
C ALA A 257 -1.43 12.33 -23.52
N PRO A 258 -2.00 13.11 -22.59
CA PRO A 258 -1.64 13.11 -21.16
C PRO A 258 -2.17 11.85 -20.46
N SER A 259 -1.55 10.71 -20.74
CA SER A 259 -1.93 9.41 -20.21
C SER A 259 -0.70 8.51 -20.11
N LEU A 260 -0.76 7.57 -19.16
CA LEU A 260 0.21 6.49 -19.06
C LEU A 260 0.28 5.67 -20.36
N ASN A 261 -0.88 5.39 -20.97
CA ASN A 261 -0.93 4.58 -22.19
C ASN A 261 -0.12 5.22 -23.31
N ALA A 262 -0.35 6.51 -23.58
CA ALA A 262 0.40 7.23 -24.60
C ALA A 262 1.90 7.27 -24.28
N TYR A 263 2.26 7.47 -23.00
CA TYR A 263 3.65 7.44 -22.58
C TYR A 263 4.31 6.09 -22.88
N LEU A 264 3.69 4.99 -22.44
CA LEU A 264 4.24 3.64 -22.63
C LEU A 264 4.35 3.28 -24.11
N GLU A 265 3.41 3.70 -24.96
CA GLU A 265 3.52 3.51 -26.41
C GLU A 265 4.66 4.36 -27.03
N SER A 266 4.96 5.53 -26.46
CA SER A 266 6.04 6.38 -26.95
C SER A 266 7.44 5.81 -26.71
N ILE A 267 7.62 4.96 -25.69
CA ILE A 267 8.90 4.37 -25.30
C ILE A 267 9.10 2.92 -25.79
N LYS A 268 8.08 2.33 -26.44
CA LYS A 268 8.18 1.02 -27.11
C LYS A 268 8.86 1.11 -28.49
N LYS A 269 9.01 2.31 -29.03
CA LYS A 269 9.69 2.59 -30.30
C LYS A 269 11.16 2.90 -30.05
#